data_AF-A0A293MQN7-F1
#
_entry.id   AF-A0A293MQN7-F1
#
_cell.length_a   1.000
_cell.length_b   1.000
_cell.length_c   1.000
_cell.angle_alpha   90.00
_cell.angle_beta   90.00
_cell.angle_gamma   90.00
#
_symmetry.space_group_name_H-M   'P 1'
#
loop_
_entity.id
_entity.type
_entity.pdbx_description
1 polymer ?
#
loop_
_entity_poly.entity_id
_entity_poly.type
_entity_poly.pdbx_seq_one_letter_code
_entity_poly.pdbx_strand_id
1 'polypeptide(L)' 'MQYIGETGQQMNNRLNGHRADTLKKVPKAVSDHFNMPGHSFDRIKLYILETGFRSIRYRRDRESFLIHKFKTLHP' A
#
# COMPACT_ATOMS: atom_id res chain seq x y z
N MET A 1 0.85 12.40 0.28
CA MET A 1 0.30 11.46 -0.71
C MET A 1 -0.49 10.38 0.02
N GLN A 2 -1.57 9.89 -0.58
CA GLN A 2 -2.38 8.80 -0.01
C GLN A 2 -2.27 7.57 -0.92
N TYR A 3 -2.03 6.40 -0.32
CA TYR A 3 -1.92 5.11 -1.01
C TYR A 3 -2.90 4.13 -0.37
N ILE A 4 -3.67 3.43 -1.18
CA ILE A 4 -4.54 2.33 -0.76
C ILE A 4 -4.03 1.07 -1.44
N GLY A 5 -3.88 0.01 -0.66
CA GLY A 5 -3.52 -1.31 -1.15
C GLY A 5 -4.13 -2.42 -0.31
N GLU A 6 -4.23 -3.61 -0.87
CA GLU A 6 -4.60 -4.83 -0.15
C GLU A 6 -3.39 -5.60 0.38
N THR A 7 -3.66 -6.43 1.39
CA THR A 7 -2.75 -7.51 1.79
C THR A 7 -3.55 -8.69 2.34
N GLY A 8 -3.12 -9.91 2.00
CA GLY A 8 -3.55 -11.14 2.66
C GLY A 8 -2.54 -11.62 3.72
N GLN A 9 -1.40 -10.94 3.80
CA GLN A 9 -0.34 -11.18 4.79
C GLN A 9 -0.62 -10.37 6.06
N GLN A 10 0.05 -10.74 7.15
CA GLN A 10 0.14 -9.88 8.33
C GLN A 10 0.68 -8.49 7.95
N MET A 11 0.20 -7.45 8.64
CA MET A 11 0.49 -6.06 8.28
C MET A 11 1.99 -5.74 8.35
N ASN A 12 2.71 -6.27 9.35
CA ASN A 12 4.15 -6.13 9.46
C ASN A 12 4.89 -6.68 8.22
N ASN A 13 4.48 -7.85 7.70
CA ASN A 13 5.07 -8.45 6.51
C ASN A 13 4.84 -7.60 5.27
N ARG A 14 3.63 -7.06 5.11
CA ARG A 14 3.30 -6.17 3.98
C ARG A 14 4.13 -4.89 4.01
N LEU A 15 4.26 -4.26 5.17
CA LEU A 15 5.04 -3.03 5.32
C LEU A 15 6.54 -3.28 5.10
N ASN A 16 7.06 -4.38 5.65
CA ASN A 16 8.45 -4.79 5.42
C ASN A 16 8.72 -5.10 3.95
N GLY A 17 7.76 -5.71 3.24
CA GLY A 17 7.84 -5.91 1.79
C GLY A 17 7.99 -4.59 1.03
N HIS A 18 7.21 -3.57 1.38
CA HIS A 18 7.36 -2.23 0.77
C HIS A 18 8.72 -1.60 1.08
N ARG A 19 9.23 -1.72 2.31
CA ARG A 19 10.57 -1.23 2.67
C ARG A 19 11.65 -1.95 1.85
N ALA A 20 11.57 -3.27 1.75
CA ALA A 20 12.52 -4.07 0.98
C ALA A 20 12.46 -3.75 -0.53
N ASP A 21 11.26 -3.60 -1.10
CA ASP A 21 11.08 -3.16 -2.49
C ASP A 21 11.74 -1.80 -2.74
N THR A 22 11.55 -0.85 -1.81
CA THR A 22 12.14 0.50 -1.89
C THR A 22 13.65 0.46 -1.84
N LEU A 23 14.23 -0.28 -0.87
CA LEU A 23 15.68 -0.46 -0.75
C LEU A 23 16.31 -1.08 -2.01
N LYS A 24 15.57 -1.99 -2.66
CA LYS A 24 15.98 -2.66 -3.90
C LYS A 24 15.63 -1.87 -5.16
N LYS A 25 14.99 -0.71 -5.05
CA LYS A 25 14.52 0.11 -6.17
C LYS A 25 13.69 -0.68 -7.17
N VAL A 26 12.82 -1.55 -6.68
CA VAL A 26 11.88 -2.30 -7.52
C VAL A 26 10.91 -1.30 -8.16
N PRO A 27 10.62 -1.36 -9.48
CA PRO A 27 9.74 -0.41 -10.16
C PRO A 27 8.28 -0.67 -9.77
N LYS A 28 7.89 -0.10 -8.63
CA LYS A 28 6.58 -0.23 -8.00
C LYS A 28 6.23 1.11 -7.42
N ALA A 29 4.98 1.51 -7.57
CA ALA A 29 4.47 2.82 -7.19
C ALA A 29 4.91 3.30 -5.78
N VAL A 30 4.85 2.43 -4.75
CA VAL A 30 5.32 2.76 -3.39
C VAL A 30 6.85 2.93 -3.33
N SER A 31 7.60 2.04 -3.98
CA SER A 31 9.06 2.13 -4.06
C SER A 31 9.49 3.40 -4.80
N ASP A 32 8.86 3.69 -5.94
CA ASP A 32 9.14 4.88 -6.74
C ASP A 32 8.89 6.15 -5.92
N HIS A 33 7.80 6.19 -5.15
CA HIS A 33 7.49 7.30 -4.26
C HIS A 33 8.56 7.53 -3.18
N PHE A 34 8.91 6.48 -2.43
CA PHE A 34 9.84 6.62 -1.31
C PHE A 34 11.30 6.76 -1.74
N ASN A 35 11.62 6.51 -3.01
CA ASN A 35 12.93 6.80 -3.58
C ASN A 35 13.08 8.28 -4.01
N MET A 36 12.01 9.08 -4.00
CA MET A 36 12.11 10.52 -4.28
C MET A 36 12.74 11.30 -3.10
N PRO A 37 13.49 12.40 -3.36
CA PRO A 37 14.08 13.22 -2.32
C PRO A 37 13.05 13.74 -1.31
N GLY A 38 13.36 13.62 -0.01
CA GLY A 38 12.50 14.12 1.06
C GLY A 38 11.40 13.16 1.52
N HIS A 39 11.29 11.97 0.93
CA HIS A 39 10.35 10.93 1.35
C HIS A 39 11.03 9.90 2.26
N SER A 40 10.38 9.55 3.38
CA SER A 40 10.87 8.53 4.33
C SER A 40 9.72 7.73 4.92
N PHE A 41 9.96 6.43 5.13
CA PHE A 41 9.05 5.53 5.84
C PHE A 41 8.85 5.91 7.31
N ASP A 42 9.73 6.70 7.93
CA ASP A 42 9.60 7.09 9.34
C ASP A 42 8.47 8.10 9.57
N ARG A 43 7.96 8.72 8.50
CA ARG A 43 6.91 9.76 8.55
C ARG A 43 5.55 9.27 8.06
N ILE A 44 5.37 7.96 7.90
CA ILE A 44 4.10 7.40 7.41
C ILE A 44 3.04 7.33 8.51
N LYS A 45 1.79 7.49 8.11
CA LYS A 45 0.63 7.13 8.93
C LYS A 45 -0.10 5.98 8.25
N LEU A 46 -0.41 4.94 9.02
CA LEU A 46 -1.09 3.75 8.53
C LEU A 46 -2.46 3.63 9.18
N TYR A 47 -3.48 3.35 8.36
CA TYR A 47 -4.86 3.17 8.79
C TYR A 47 -5.41 1.88 8.19
N ILE A 48 -6.03 1.04 9.03
CA ILE A 48 -6.76 -0.13 8.57
C ILE A 48 -8.17 0.34 8.20
N LEU A 49 -8.53 0.20 6.93
CA LEU A 49 -9.86 0.61 6.44
C LEU A 49 -10.90 -0.49 6.64
N GLU A 50 -10.55 -1.74 6.32
CA GLU A 50 -11.47 -2.88 6.34
C GLU A 50 -10.71 -4.19 6.68
N THR A 51 -11.38 -5.13 7.35
CA THR A 51 -10.84 -6.46 7.73
C THR A 51 -11.91 -7.55 7.61
N GLY A 52 -11.58 -8.81 7.91
CA GLY A 52 -12.57 -9.90 7.98
C GLY A 52 -13.06 -10.40 6.62
N PHE A 53 -12.26 -10.24 5.57
CA PHE A 53 -12.64 -10.66 4.22
C PHE A 53 -12.76 -12.19 4.10
N ARG A 54 -13.87 -12.65 3.52
CA ARG A 54 -14.15 -14.08 3.32
C ARG A 54 -13.50 -14.68 2.08
N SER A 55 -12.97 -13.86 1.17
CA SER A 55 -12.29 -14.32 -0.04
C SER A 55 -11.29 -13.30 -0.56
N ILE A 56 -10.29 -13.79 -1.30
CA ILE A 56 -9.31 -12.94 -1.99
C ILE A 56 -10.01 -12.01 -2.99
N ARG A 57 -11.00 -12.53 -3.72
CA ARG A 57 -11.78 -11.76 -4.69
C ARG A 57 -12.48 -10.58 -4.03
N TYR A 58 -13.22 -10.83 -2.94
CA TYR A 58 -13.92 -9.76 -2.24
C TYR A 58 -12.97 -8.66 -1.75
N ARG A 59 -11.81 -9.06 -1.21
CA ARG A 59 -10.78 -8.12 -0.74
C ARG A 59 -10.20 -7.24 -1.86
N ARG A 60 -9.96 -7.80 -3.04
CA ARG A 60 -9.50 -7.05 -4.23
C ARG A 60 -10.58 -6.15 -4.82
N ASP A 61 -11.84 -6.60 -4.81
CA ASP A 61 -12.97 -5.78 -5.23
C ASP A 61 -13.12 -4.56 -4.30
N ARG A 62 -12.89 -4.75 -2.98
CA ARG A 62 -12.90 -3.65 -1.99
C ARG A 62 -11.71 -2.70 -2.15
N GLU A 63 -10.49 -3.22 -2.39
CA GLU A 63 -9.34 -2.38 -2.74
C GLU A 63 -9.65 -1.50 -3.95
N SER A 64 -10.14 -2.11 -5.04
CA SER A 64 -10.48 -1.40 -6.27
C SER A 64 -11.54 -0.32 -6.00
N PHE A 65 -12.61 -0.65 -5.28
CA PHE A 65 -13.64 0.32 -4.90
C PHE A 65 -13.07 1.50 -4.10
N LEU A 66 -12.23 1.23 -3.10
CA LEU A 66 -11.65 2.26 -2.23
C LEU A 66 -10.68 3.15 -3.00
N ILE A 67 -9.83 2.59 -3.87
CA ILE A 67 -8.93 3.35 -4.73
C ILE A 67 -9.73 4.33 -5.61
N HIS A 68 -10.82 3.86 -6.24
CA HIS A 68 -11.67 4.71 -7.07
C HIS A 68 -12.41 5.77 -6.24
N LYS A 69 -12.97 5.37 -5.08
CA LYS A 69 -13.74 6.26 -4.19
C LYS A 69 -12.88 7.41 -3.66
N PHE A 70 -11.63 7.13 -3.27
CA PHE A 70 -10.73 8.11 -2.69
C PHE A 70 -9.74 8.71 -3.69
N LYS A 71 -9.84 8.33 -4.97
CA LYS A 71 -8.98 8.82 -6.07
C LYS A 71 -7.49 8.65 -5.76
N THR A 72 -7.10 7.52 -5.18
CA THR A 72 -5.69 7.20 -4.87
C THR A 72 -5.02 6.42 -6.00
N LEU A 73 -5.44 6.69 -7.25
CA LEU A 73 -5.15 5.85 -8.43
C LEU A 73 -3.67 5.71 -8.75
N HIS A 74 -2.82 6.61 -8.27
CA HIS A 74 -1.36 6.50 -8.34
C HIS A 74 -0.74 7.26 -7.16
N PRO A 75 0.36 6.78 -6.55
CA PRO A 75 1.38 7.67 -6.02
C PRO A 75 2.11 8.41 -7.16
#